data_AF-A0A959GF33-F1
#
_entry.id   AF-A0A959GF33-F1
#
_cell.length_a   1.000
_cell.length_b   1.000
_cell.length_c   1.000
_cell.angle_alpha   90.00
_cell.angle_beta   90.00
_cell.angle_gamma   90.00
#
_symmetry.space_group_name_H-M   'P 1'
#
loop_
_entity.id
_entity.type
_entity.pdbx_description
1 polymer ?
#
loop_
_entity_poly.entity_id
_entity_poly.type
_entity_poly.pdbx_seq_one_letter_code
_entity_poly.pdbx_strand_id
1 'polypeptide(L)'
;MYNISTRYFVLGCMMKNNALISILSILPFFLVAQSYNTALGIRLGTDWGITAQQRVGKLTTIEGIVQSSRQREEAMLTLIGEQHFPLISRRLNVYAGGGLHMGWLNEEITDSGEKYKNPFGLTGIAGAELSLGRFNLSYDFKPAINISGGRHTIYPQTGISLRYVIVKRPWLNGNDKNKRKRQRERRRKKDGNGFNWRFWE
;
A
#
# COMPACT_ATOMS: atom_id res chain seq x y z
N MET A 1 -47.02 16.49 60.26
CA MET A 1 -45.92 17.45 60.05
C MET A 1 -44.78 16.71 59.36
N TYR A 2 -44.17 17.35 58.37
CA TYR A 2 -43.04 16.92 57.51
C TYR A 2 -43.34 16.12 56.24
N ASN A 3 -43.22 16.91 55.16
CA ASN A 3 -43.13 16.63 53.72
C ASN A 3 -41.65 16.38 53.37
N ILE A 4 -41.31 15.56 52.36
CA ILE A 4 -40.04 15.52 51.55
C ILE A 4 -40.25 14.40 50.50
N SER A 5 -40.56 14.71 49.24
CA SER A 5 -39.66 15.04 48.11
C SER A 5 -38.81 13.88 47.56
N THR A 6 -39.23 13.43 46.37
CA THR A 6 -38.44 13.29 45.11
C THR A 6 -37.02 12.72 45.16
N ARG A 7 -36.78 11.62 44.43
CA ARG A 7 -35.70 11.51 43.42
C ARG A 7 -35.74 10.19 42.66
N TYR A 8 -36.30 10.25 41.45
CA TYR A 8 -35.92 9.37 40.35
C TYR A 8 -34.48 9.69 39.97
N PHE A 9 -33.53 8.83 40.29
CA PHE A 9 -32.18 8.88 39.70
C PHE A 9 -31.54 7.49 39.80
N VAL A 10 -32.13 6.52 39.11
CA VAL A 10 -31.52 5.23 38.83
C VAL A 10 -31.36 5.12 37.32
N LEU A 11 -30.25 4.52 36.92
CA LEU A 11 -29.70 4.36 35.57
C LEU A 11 -28.69 5.43 35.17
N GLY A 12 -27.56 5.32 35.86
CA GLY A 12 -26.28 5.80 35.39
C GLY A 12 -25.88 5.15 34.08
N CYS A 13 -25.32 5.99 33.22
CA CYS A 13 -24.01 5.80 32.62
C CYS A 13 -23.69 4.39 32.09
N MET A 14 -24.07 4.06 30.84
CA MET A 14 -23.42 2.96 30.10
C MET A 14 -23.69 2.89 28.59
N MET A 15 -23.85 4.03 27.88
CA MET A 15 -24.12 3.99 26.42
C MET A 15 -23.38 5.05 25.60
N LYS A 16 -22.09 5.29 25.86
CA LYS A 16 -21.28 6.20 25.02
C LYS A 16 -20.04 5.61 24.34
N ASN A 17 -19.64 4.37 24.66
CA ASN A 17 -18.38 3.81 24.12
C ASN A 17 -18.54 2.68 23.09
N ASN A 18 -19.76 2.26 22.77
CA ASN A 18 -19.96 1.07 21.93
C ASN A 18 -20.20 1.39 20.43
N ALA A 19 -20.42 2.66 20.07
CA ALA A 19 -20.57 3.07 18.67
C ALA A 19 -19.24 3.00 17.88
N LEU A 20 -18.10 3.12 18.58
CA LEU A 20 -16.76 3.04 17.98
C LEU A 20 -16.38 1.60 17.56
N ILE A 21 -16.99 0.59 18.16
CA ILE A 21 -16.68 -0.83 17.88
C ILE A 21 -17.47 -1.33 16.65
N SER A 22 -18.62 -0.73 16.36
CA SER A 22 -19.47 -1.11 15.21
C SER A 22 -18.88 -0.71 13.85
N ILE A 23 -18.05 0.33 13.80
CA ILE A 23 -17.38 0.78 12.57
C ILE A 23 -16.21 -0.14 12.19
N LEU A 24 -15.68 -0.92 13.14
CA LEU A 24 -14.53 -1.81 12.91
C LEU A 24 -14.91 -3.17 12.28
N SER A 25 -16.21 -3.48 12.22
CA SER A 25 -16.70 -4.81 11.79
C SER A 25 -17.05 -4.92 10.30
N ILE A 26 -16.80 -3.88 9.50
CA ILE A 26 -17.03 -3.91 8.04
C ILE A 26 -15.68 -3.98 7.30
N LEU A 27 -15.05 -5.15 7.32
CA LEU A 27 -14.01 -5.50 6.34
C LEU A 27 -14.26 -6.93 5.84
N PRO A 28 -15.20 -7.13 4.91
CA PRO A 28 -15.32 -8.42 4.26
C PRO A 28 -14.12 -8.60 3.32
N PHE A 29 -13.40 -9.70 3.52
CA PHE A 29 -12.63 -10.48 2.56
C PHE A 29 -12.45 -9.89 1.15
N PHE A 30 -11.46 -9.01 0.98
CA PHE A 30 -10.93 -8.72 -0.33
C PHE A 30 -9.58 -9.39 -0.54
N LEU A 31 -9.65 -10.69 -0.81
CA LEU A 31 -8.54 -11.45 -1.32
C LEU A 31 -8.28 -11.01 -2.76
N VAL A 32 -7.06 -10.48 -3.00
CA VAL A 32 -6.48 -10.00 -4.27
C VAL A 32 -6.47 -8.47 -4.42
N ALA A 33 -5.72 -7.77 -3.55
CA ALA A 33 -5.49 -6.32 -3.68
C ALA A 33 -4.41 -5.95 -4.71
N GLN A 34 -3.53 -6.89 -5.10
CA GLN A 34 -2.42 -6.55 -6.01
C GLN A 34 -2.09 -7.76 -6.90
N SER A 35 -2.05 -7.56 -8.21
CA SER A 35 -1.82 -8.63 -9.19
C SER A 35 -0.34 -8.82 -9.54
N TYR A 36 0.53 -7.98 -8.96
CA TYR A 36 1.96 -7.90 -9.24
C TYR A 36 2.82 -8.15 -7.99
N ASN A 37 4.07 -8.52 -8.24
CA ASN A 37 5.11 -8.64 -7.22
C ASN A 37 6.05 -7.44 -7.24
N THR A 38 6.44 -6.99 -8.44
CA THR A 38 7.41 -5.91 -8.62
C THR A 38 6.93 -4.98 -9.73
N ALA A 39 6.94 -3.68 -9.45
CA ALA A 39 6.60 -2.62 -10.40
C ALA A 39 7.65 -1.50 -10.35
N LEU A 40 7.97 -0.95 -11.51
CA LEU A 40 8.94 0.15 -11.67
C LEU A 40 8.30 1.24 -12.51
N GLY A 41 8.52 2.50 -12.18
CA GLY A 41 7.83 3.59 -12.83
C GLY A 41 8.42 4.96 -12.59
N ILE A 42 7.70 5.93 -13.14
CA ILE A 42 7.96 7.35 -12.96
C ILE A 42 6.88 7.95 -12.08
N ARG A 43 7.25 8.94 -11.28
CA ARG A 43 6.38 9.72 -10.42
C ARG A 43 6.52 11.20 -10.80
N LEU A 44 5.41 11.83 -11.12
CA LEU A 44 5.34 13.22 -11.57
C LEU A 44 4.32 13.97 -10.71
N GLY A 45 4.67 15.17 -10.24
CA GLY A 45 3.78 15.99 -9.42
C GLY A 45 4.48 17.26 -8.99
N THR A 46 4.46 17.55 -7.69
CA THR A 46 5.28 18.64 -7.12
C THR A 46 6.77 18.43 -7.43
N ASP A 47 7.22 17.18 -7.34
CA ASP A 47 8.55 16.74 -7.74
C ASP A 47 8.44 15.68 -8.84
N TRP A 48 9.54 15.46 -9.55
CA TRP A 48 9.67 14.38 -10.52
C TRP A 48 10.67 13.35 -10.00
N GLY A 49 10.42 12.08 -10.31
CA GLY A 49 11.26 11.00 -9.82
C GLY A 49 10.91 9.65 -10.43
N ILE A 50 11.63 8.65 -9.95
CA ILE A 50 11.38 7.24 -10.24
C ILE A 50 10.91 6.55 -8.97
N THR A 51 10.02 5.57 -9.15
CA THR A 51 9.50 4.75 -8.06
C THR A 51 9.67 3.27 -8.39
N ALA A 52 10.04 2.50 -7.38
CA ALA A 52 10.15 1.05 -7.42
C ALA A 52 9.31 0.47 -6.27
N GLN A 53 8.35 -0.38 -6.60
CA GLN A 53 7.48 -1.02 -5.62
C GLN A 53 7.70 -2.53 -5.62
N GLN A 54 7.99 -3.07 -4.44
CA GLN A 54 8.17 -4.49 -4.20
C GLN A 54 7.16 -4.97 -3.17
N ARG A 55 6.39 -5.99 -3.52
CA ARG A 55 5.46 -6.62 -2.59
C ARG A 55 6.19 -7.55 -1.64
N VAL A 56 5.90 -7.41 -0.34
CA VAL A 56 6.45 -8.24 0.74
C VAL A 56 5.37 -9.05 1.46
N GLY A 57 4.12 -8.61 1.43
CA GLY A 57 3.00 -9.26 2.12
C GLY A 57 1.76 -9.41 1.24
N LYS A 58 0.69 -9.98 1.81
CA LYS A 58 -0.60 -10.11 1.11
C LYS A 58 -1.26 -8.76 0.82
N LEU A 59 -1.03 -7.75 1.65
CA LEU A 59 -1.58 -6.41 1.48
C LEU A 59 -0.51 -5.34 1.72
N THR A 60 0.75 -5.75 1.78
CA THR A 60 1.87 -4.91 2.22
C THR A 60 2.92 -4.84 1.13
N THR A 61 3.33 -3.63 0.78
CA THR A 61 4.40 -3.35 -0.17
C THR A 61 5.44 -2.43 0.43
N ILE A 62 6.65 -2.51 -0.10
CA ILE A 62 7.70 -1.55 0.14
C ILE A 62 7.85 -0.75 -1.16
N GLU A 63 7.85 0.57 -1.04
CA GLU A 63 8.12 1.49 -2.15
C GLU A 63 9.41 2.27 -1.87
N GLY A 64 10.30 2.28 -2.86
CA GLY A 64 11.46 3.16 -2.90
C GLY A 64 11.22 4.26 -3.94
N ILE A 65 11.33 5.51 -3.54
CA ILE A 65 11.17 6.67 -4.41
C ILE A 65 12.48 7.45 -4.43
N VAL A 66 13.02 7.67 -5.62
CA VAL A 66 14.13 8.60 -5.84
C VAL A 66 13.58 9.77 -6.63
N GLN A 67 13.55 10.95 -6.03
CA GLN A 67 12.99 12.15 -6.63
C GLN A 67 13.98 13.31 -6.58
N SER A 68 13.92 14.17 -7.58
CA SER A 68 14.69 15.41 -7.63
C SER A 68 13.72 16.58 -7.65
N SER A 69 13.93 17.54 -6.74
CA SER A 69 13.09 18.74 -6.68
C SER A 69 13.79 19.88 -7.39
N ARG A 70 13.22 20.38 -8.50
CA ARG A 70 13.72 21.57 -9.21
C ARG A 70 13.62 22.84 -8.37
N GLN A 71 12.69 22.91 -7.43
CA GLN A 71 12.51 24.08 -6.58
C GLN A 71 13.56 24.17 -5.47
N ARG A 72 14.29 23.08 -5.20
CA ARG A 72 15.22 23.00 -4.06
C ARG A 72 16.64 22.57 -4.44
N GLU A 73 16.84 22.11 -5.67
CA GLU A 73 18.11 21.51 -6.12
C GLU A 73 18.55 20.33 -5.24
N GLU A 74 17.57 19.64 -4.66
CA GLU A 74 17.76 18.53 -3.73
C GLU A 74 17.41 17.19 -4.41
N ALA A 75 18.24 16.18 -4.19
CA ALA A 75 17.92 14.79 -4.48
C ALA A 75 17.39 14.13 -3.20
N MET A 76 16.28 13.41 -3.27
CA MET A 76 15.67 12.76 -2.12
C MET A 76 15.39 11.29 -2.40
N LEU A 77 15.85 10.42 -1.50
CA LEU A 77 15.52 9.01 -1.43
C LEU A 77 14.51 8.79 -0.30
N THR A 78 13.40 8.15 -0.64
CA THR A 78 12.34 7.80 0.31
C THR A 78 12.11 6.30 0.29
N LEU A 79 11.97 5.71 1.47
CA LEU A 79 11.60 4.31 1.66
C LEU A 79 10.31 4.24 2.48
N ILE A 80 9.27 3.61 1.93
CA ILE A 80 7.93 3.59 2.51
C ILE A 80 7.41 2.16 2.58
N GLY A 81 6.81 1.80 3.71
CA GLY A 81 5.94 0.63 3.83
C GLY A 81 4.49 1.04 3.63
N GLU A 82 3.81 0.40 2.68
CA GLU A 82 2.43 0.71 2.31
C GLU A 82 1.50 -0.48 2.55
N GLN A 83 0.30 -0.18 2.99
CA GLN A 83 -0.80 -1.12 3.15
C GLN A 83 -1.90 -0.82 2.12
N HIS A 84 -2.29 -1.82 1.35
CA HIS A 84 -3.27 -1.72 0.26
C HIS A 84 -4.64 -2.25 0.68
N PHE A 85 -5.67 -1.45 0.42
CA PHE A 85 -7.08 -1.75 0.66
C PHE A 85 -7.88 -1.65 -0.65
N PRO A 86 -8.43 -2.75 -1.16
CA PRO A 86 -9.29 -2.74 -2.34
C PRO A 86 -10.67 -2.13 -2.00
N LEU A 87 -11.10 -1.13 -2.77
CA LEU A 87 -12.27 -0.31 -2.43
C LEU A 87 -13.53 -0.73 -3.18
N ILE A 88 -13.47 -0.75 -4.51
CA ILE A 88 -14.66 -0.92 -5.37
C ILE A 88 -14.46 -2.04 -6.40
N SER A 89 -13.25 -2.18 -6.95
CA SER A 89 -12.95 -3.21 -7.94
C SER A 89 -11.56 -3.80 -7.71
N ARG A 90 -11.29 -5.01 -8.22
CA ARG A 90 -9.94 -5.62 -8.20
C ARG A 90 -8.87 -4.78 -8.91
N ARG A 91 -9.27 -3.71 -9.61
CA ARG A 91 -8.39 -2.80 -10.33
C ARG A 91 -8.17 -1.50 -9.56
N LEU A 92 -9.10 -1.07 -8.71
CA LEU A 92 -9.01 0.18 -7.97
C LEU A 92 -8.79 -0.10 -6.48
N ASN A 93 -7.60 0.22 -6.00
CA ASN A 93 -7.21 0.09 -4.61
C ASN A 93 -6.90 1.45 -4.03
N VAL A 94 -7.02 1.62 -2.73
CA VAL A 94 -6.36 2.69 -2.00
C VAL A 94 -5.24 2.12 -1.18
N TYR A 95 -4.27 2.95 -0.87
CA TYR A 95 -3.16 2.56 -0.03
C TYR A 95 -2.82 3.70 0.92
N ALA A 96 -2.30 3.32 2.08
CA ALA A 96 -1.77 4.24 3.05
C ALA A 96 -0.53 3.62 3.70
N GLY A 97 0.43 4.45 4.06
CA GLY A 97 1.72 3.98 4.50
C GLY A 97 2.55 5.06 5.17
N GLY A 98 3.71 4.64 5.64
CA GLY A 98 4.68 5.51 6.27
C GLY A 98 6.08 4.95 6.14
N GLY A 99 7.05 5.83 6.28
CA GLY A 99 8.45 5.48 6.16
C GLY A 99 9.36 6.67 6.43
N LEU A 100 10.56 6.57 5.91
CA LEU A 100 11.63 7.54 6.12
C LEU A 100 12.10 8.11 4.80
N HIS A 101 12.57 9.35 4.83
CA HIS A 101 13.24 9.98 3.71
C HIS A 101 14.59 10.55 4.15
N MET A 102 15.52 10.51 3.21
CA MET A 102 16.83 11.14 3.31
C MET A 102 17.06 11.93 2.02
N GLY A 103 17.51 13.17 2.12
CA GLY A 103 17.90 13.98 0.98
C GLY A 103 19.37 14.36 1.03
N TRP A 104 19.89 14.68 -0.14
CA TRP A 104 21.20 15.26 -0.37
C TRP A 104 20.97 16.60 -1.05
N LEU A 105 21.48 17.66 -0.42
CA LEU A 105 21.59 18.95 -1.09
C LEU A 105 22.83 18.89 -1.98
N ASN A 106 22.72 19.34 -3.23
CA ASN A 106 23.92 19.69 -3.98
C ASN A 106 24.49 20.95 -3.34
N GLU A 107 25.77 20.91 -3.00
CA GLU A 107 26.47 21.96 -2.25
C GLU A 107 26.46 23.29 -3.04
N GLU A 108 25.61 24.25 -2.65
CA GLU A 108 25.99 25.65 -2.77
C GLU A 108 26.75 26.03 -1.50
N ILE A 109 28.08 26.10 -1.63
CA ILE A 109 28.95 26.74 -0.64
C ILE A 109 28.42 28.16 -0.46
N THR A 110 27.78 28.45 0.67
CA THR A 110 27.53 29.83 1.06
C THR A 110 28.84 30.41 1.59
N ASP A 111 29.14 31.68 1.27
CA ASP A 111 30.34 32.44 1.69
C ASP A 111 30.60 32.47 3.22
N SER A 112 29.74 31.85 4.03
CA SER A 112 29.74 31.83 5.50
C SER A 112 30.21 30.49 6.13
N GLY A 113 30.53 29.46 5.32
CA GLY A 113 31.20 28.24 5.82
C GLY A 113 30.35 27.25 6.63
N GLU A 114 29.04 27.44 6.76
CA GLU A 114 28.15 26.47 7.43
C GLU A 114 27.60 25.43 6.45
N LYS A 115 27.93 24.15 6.69
CA LYS A 115 27.43 23.02 5.89
C LYS A 115 25.95 22.76 6.22
N TYR A 116 25.05 22.95 5.26
CA TYR A 116 23.67 22.49 5.39
C TYR A 116 23.64 20.97 5.65
N LYS A 117 22.96 20.55 6.73
CA LYS A 117 22.77 19.14 7.05
C LYS A 117 21.73 18.52 6.11
N ASN A 118 22.05 17.35 5.58
CA ASN A 118 21.17 16.50 4.78
C ASN A 118 19.80 16.30 5.47
N PRO A 119 18.68 16.59 4.79
CA PRO A 119 17.36 16.46 5.39
C PRO A 119 17.05 14.98 5.63
N PHE A 120 16.71 14.65 6.87
CA PHE A 120 16.26 13.32 7.28
C PHE A 120 14.98 13.43 8.08
N GLY A 121 14.04 12.54 7.80
CA GLY A 121 12.77 12.57 8.49
C GLY A 121 11.84 11.42 8.18
N LEU A 122 10.58 11.64 8.54
CA LEU A 122 9.50 10.70 8.35
C LEU A 122 8.59 11.20 7.23
N THR A 123 8.11 10.25 6.44
CA THR A 123 7.17 10.51 5.36
C THR A 123 5.95 9.61 5.56
N GLY A 124 4.76 10.20 5.51
CA GLY A 124 3.50 9.49 5.33
C GLY A 124 3.11 9.47 3.86
N ILE A 125 2.30 8.48 3.45
CA ILE A 125 1.69 8.46 2.12
C ILE A 125 0.25 7.94 2.21
N ALA A 126 -0.62 8.50 1.40
CA ALA A 126 -1.96 7.98 1.18
C ALA A 126 -2.39 8.25 -0.27
N GLY A 127 -2.97 7.26 -0.94
CA GLY A 127 -3.31 7.39 -2.35
C GLY A 127 -4.31 6.37 -2.85
N ALA A 128 -4.69 6.55 -4.10
CA ALA A 128 -5.47 5.60 -4.88
C ALA A 128 -4.62 5.05 -6.03
N GLU A 129 -4.87 3.80 -6.39
CA GLU A 129 -4.14 3.05 -7.39
C GLU A 129 -5.11 2.32 -8.33
N LEU A 130 -4.93 2.53 -9.63
CA LEU A 130 -5.64 1.87 -10.71
C LEU A 130 -4.70 0.94 -11.48
N SER A 131 -4.96 -0.37 -11.40
CA SER A 131 -4.24 -1.41 -12.12
C SER A 131 -4.93 -1.76 -13.45
N LEU A 132 -4.25 -1.49 -14.57
CA LEU A 132 -4.69 -1.79 -15.94
C LEU A 132 -3.69 -2.75 -16.62
N GLY A 133 -3.89 -4.06 -16.41
CA GLY A 133 -3.14 -5.10 -17.11
C GLY A 133 -1.67 -5.22 -16.68
N ARG A 134 -0.77 -4.47 -17.34
CA ARG A 134 0.67 -4.34 -16.97
C ARG A 134 1.00 -2.95 -16.43
N PHE A 135 0.10 -1.99 -16.58
CA PHE A 135 0.29 -0.63 -16.11
C PHE A 135 -0.46 -0.42 -14.81
N ASN A 136 0.11 0.44 -13.99
CA ASN A 136 -0.39 0.80 -12.69
C ASN A 136 -0.30 2.32 -12.57
N LEU A 137 -1.45 2.97 -12.48
CA LEU A 137 -1.55 4.41 -12.35
C LEU A 137 -1.96 4.72 -10.91
N SER A 138 -1.16 5.48 -10.18
CA SER A 138 -1.53 5.93 -8.85
C SER A 138 -1.59 7.44 -8.77
N TYR A 139 -2.46 7.92 -7.89
CA TYR A 139 -2.51 9.30 -7.45
C TYR A 139 -2.42 9.32 -5.94
N ASP A 140 -1.50 10.12 -5.39
CA ASP A 140 -1.20 10.06 -3.98
C ASP A 140 -0.72 11.38 -3.38
N PHE A 141 -0.91 11.45 -2.06
CA PHE A 141 -0.60 12.56 -1.19
C PHE A 141 0.43 12.09 -0.16
N LYS A 142 1.56 12.78 -0.10
CA LYS A 142 2.75 12.41 0.65
C LYS A 142 3.18 13.55 1.57
N PRO A 143 2.66 13.62 2.82
CA PRO A 143 3.16 14.55 3.83
C PRO A 143 4.53 14.09 4.35
N ALA A 144 5.53 14.97 4.28
CA ALA A 144 6.86 14.75 4.81
C ALA A 144 7.14 15.68 5.99
N ILE A 145 7.77 15.13 7.04
CA ILE A 145 8.18 15.84 8.25
C ILE A 145 9.70 15.66 8.40
N ASN A 146 10.45 16.75 8.32
CA ASN A 146 11.89 16.75 8.55
C ASN A 146 12.17 16.80 10.06
N ILE A 147 12.89 15.80 10.56
CA ILE A 147 13.30 15.74 11.97
C ILE A 147 14.66 16.44 12.16
N SER A 148 15.54 16.33 11.15
CA SER A 148 16.86 16.96 11.17
C SER A 148 17.21 17.45 9.76
N GLY A 149 17.81 18.64 9.67
CA GLY A 149 18.17 19.25 8.38
C GLY A 149 16.96 19.75 7.58
N GLY A 150 17.24 20.36 6.42
CA GLY A 150 16.23 20.90 5.50
C GLY A 150 15.70 22.30 5.88
N ARG A 151 15.14 23.00 4.89
CA ARG A 151 14.66 24.40 5.02
C ARG A 151 13.28 24.55 5.70
N HIS A 152 12.48 23.48 5.73
CA HIS A 152 11.10 23.49 6.27
C HIS A 152 10.83 22.22 7.09
N THR A 153 10.12 22.37 8.21
CA THR A 153 9.80 21.26 9.14
C THR A 153 8.76 20.29 8.58
N ILE A 154 7.75 20.77 7.84
CA ILE A 154 6.67 19.95 7.27
C ILE A 154 6.40 20.43 5.85
N TYR A 155 6.23 19.50 4.90
CA TYR A 155 5.82 19.82 3.54
C TYR A 155 4.95 18.70 2.94
N PRO A 156 3.75 19.04 2.43
CA PRO A 156 2.92 18.09 1.70
C PRO A 156 3.36 18.03 0.23
N GLN A 157 3.29 16.84 -0.36
CA GLN A 157 3.53 16.63 -1.78
C GLN A 157 2.38 15.84 -2.39
N THR A 158 2.03 16.13 -3.63
CA THR A 158 1.11 15.29 -4.42
C THR A 158 1.85 14.74 -5.62
N GLY A 159 1.45 13.55 -6.06
CA GLY A 159 2.06 12.90 -7.20
C GLY A 159 1.09 12.00 -7.95
N ILE A 160 1.31 11.91 -9.25
CA ILE A 160 0.78 10.88 -10.13
C ILE A 160 1.94 9.96 -10.46
N SER A 161 1.81 8.66 -10.19
CA SER A 161 2.82 7.67 -10.56
C SER A 161 2.31 6.73 -11.64
N LEU A 162 3.12 6.50 -12.66
CA LEU A 162 2.87 5.51 -13.69
C LEU A 162 3.93 4.42 -13.59
N ARG A 163 3.51 3.22 -13.15
CA ARG A 163 4.36 2.06 -12.92
C ARG A 163 4.05 0.93 -13.90
N TYR A 164 5.10 0.31 -14.41
CA TYR A 164 5.05 -0.90 -15.22
C TYR A 164 5.35 -2.13 -14.36
N VAL A 165 4.46 -3.11 -14.43
CA VAL A 165 4.58 -4.39 -13.73
C VAL A 165 5.55 -5.30 -14.48
N ILE A 166 6.70 -5.56 -13.88
CA ILE A 166 7.72 -6.46 -14.43
C ILE A 166 7.39 -7.91 -14.08
N VAL A 167 7.11 -8.18 -12.80
CA VAL A 167 6.85 -9.55 -12.31
C VAL A 167 5.37 -9.70 -11.96
N LYS A 168 4.64 -10.46 -12.78
CA LYS A 168 3.25 -10.85 -12.52
C LYS A 168 3.16 -12.04 -11.59
N ARG A 169 2.09 -12.10 -10.79
CA ARG A 169 1.88 -13.23 -9.86
C ARG A 169 1.65 -14.55 -10.62
N PRO A 170 2.34 -15.65 -10.25
CA PRO A 170 2.29 -16.91 -11.00
C PRO A 170 0.91 -17.60 -11.01
N TRP A 171 0.06 -17.41 -9.99
CA TRP A 171 -1.29 -18.02 -9.99
C TRP A 171 -2.28 -17.34 -10.96
N LEU A 172 -1.99 -16.10 -11.40
CA LEU A 172 -2.76 -15.41 -12.44
C LEU A 172 -2.27 -15.73 -13.85
N ASN A 173 -1.20 -16.52 -13.96
CA ASN A 173 -0.67 -16.94 -15.24
C ASN A 173 -1.57 -18.07 -15.80
N GLY A 174 -2.09 -17.91 -17.02
CA GLY A 174 -3.02 -18.86 -17.67
C GLY A 174 -2.51 -20.32 -17.73
N ASN A 175 -1.21 -20.50 -17.55
CA ASN A 175 -0.56 -21.81 -17.43
C ASN A 175 -1.06 -22.64 -16.25
N ASP A 176 -1.52 -22.04 -15.13
CA ASP A 176 -2.02 -22.82 -13.98
C ASP A 176 -3.38 -23.48 -14.28
N LYS A 177 -4.23 -22.84 -15.10
CA LYS A 177 -5.47 -23.47 -15.60
C LYS A 177 -5.16 -24.69 -16.47
N ASN A 178 -4.18 -24.57 -17.37
CA ASN A 178 -3.74 -25.70 -18.21
C ASN A 178 -3.11 -26.83 -17.39
N LYS A 179 -2.36 -26.50 -16.33
CA LYS A 179 -1.75 -27.47 -15.43
C LYS A 179 -2.81 -28.22 -14.60
N ARG A 180 -3.82 -27.50 -14.08
CA ARG A 180 -4.98 -28.09 -13.39
C ARG A 180 -5.85 -28.93 -14.33
N LYS A 181 -6.05 -28.51 -15.58
CA LYS A 181 -6.77 -29.29 -16.59
C LYS A 181 -6.03 -30.60 -16.92
N ARG A 182 -4.71 -30.52 -17.16
CA ARG A 182 -3.85 -31.70 -17.36
C ARG A 182 -3.84 -32.63 -16.13
N GLN A 183 -3.84 -32.10 -14.91
CA GLN A 183 -3.94 -32.92 -13.70
C GLN A 183 -5.32 -33.60 -13.56
N ARG A 184 -6.42 -32.90 -13.90
CA ARG A 184 -7.77 -33.48 -13.91
C ARG A 184 -7.89 -34.59 -14.96
N GLU A 185 -7.33 -34.39 -16.15
CA GLU A 185 -7.28 -35.41 -17.21
C GLU A 185 -6.44 -36.63 -16.78
N ARG A 186 -5.30 -36.42 -16.11
CA ARG A 186 -4.49 -37.51 -15.55
C ARG A 186 -5.23 -38.30 -14.46
N ARG A 187 -5.98 -37.63 -13.58
CA ARG A 187 -6.82 -38.30 -12.57
C ARG A 187 -7.92 -39.14 -13.24
N ARG A 188 -8.65 -38.57 -14.20
CA ARG A 188 -9.68 -39.30 -14.98
C ARG A 188 -9.13 -40.54 -15.69
N LYS A 189 -7.93 -40.47 -16.28
CA LYS A 189 -7.28 -41.63 -16.91
C LYS A 189 -6.87 -42.70 -15.89
N LYS A 190 -6.47 -42.30 -14.69
CA LYS A 190 -6.08 -43.23 -13.61
C LYS A 190 -7.30 -43.93 -13.01
N ASP A 191 -8.40 -43.20 -12.84
CA ASP A 191 -9.66 -43.73 -12.32
C ASP A 191 -10.37 -44.62 -13.37
N GLY A 192 -10.27 -44.27 -14.65
CA GLY A 192 -10.84 -45.06 -15.76
C GLY A 192 -10.11 -46.38 -16.05
N ASN A 193 -8.83 -46.50 -15.69
CA ASN A 193 -8.06 -47.76 -15.79
C ASN A 193 -8.14 -48.63 -14.52
N GLY A 194 -8.84 -48.18 -13.48
CA GLY A 194 -8.89 -48.86 -12.18
C GLY A 194 -10.03 -49.85 -11.97
N PHE A 195 -10.98 -49.96 -12.91
CA PHE A 195 -12.09 -50.92 -12.78
C PHE A 195 -11.70 -52.27 -13.39
N ASN A 196 -10.98 -53.09 -12.61
CA ASN A 196 -10.66 -54.47 -12.97
C ASN A 196 -11.85 -55.38 -12.60
N TRP A 197 -12.58 -55.85 -13.61
CA TRP A 197 -13.76 -56.71 -13.47
C TRP A 197 -13.45 -58.17 -13.05
N ARG A 198 -12.21 -58.53 -12.74
CA ARG A 198 -11.81 -59.93 -12.40
C ARG A 198 -11.93 -60.27 -10.91
N PHE A 199 -13.07 -59.96 -10.28
CA PHE A 199 -13.35 -60.39 -8.90
C PHE A 199 -14.10 -61.74 -8.82
N TRP A 200 -14.43 -62.35 -9.97
CA TRP A 200 -15.20 -63.60 -10.06
C TRP A 200 -14.54 -64.66 -10.96
N GLU A 201 -13.25 -64.93 -10.73
CA GLU A 201 -12.57 -66.13 -11.26
C GLU A 201 -11.87 -66.89 -10.14
#